data_AF-A0A0V0WZH2-F1
#
_entry.id   AF-A0A0V0WZH2-F1
#
_cell.length_a   1.000
_cell.length_b   1.000
_cell.length_c   1.000
_cell.angle_alpha   90.00
_cell.angle_beta   90.00
_cell.angle_gamma   90.00
#
_symmetry.space_group_name_H-M   'P 1'
#
loop_
_entity.id
_entity.type
_entity.pdbx_description
1 polymer ?
#
loop_
_entity_poly.entity_id
_entity_poly.type
_entity_poly.pdbx_seq_one_letter_code
_entity_poly.pdbx_strand_id
1 'polypeptide(L)' 'LQYAFTEWNKGELLSFLIEITADIFGIKDDKDDGYLVDKVLDKTGMKGTGKWTVQQAADLSVAAPTIEASLDS' A
#
# COMPACT_ATOMS: atom_id res chain seq x y z
N LEU A 1 12.40 6.81 5.92
CA LEU A 1 11.46 6.88 4.78
C LEU A 1 10.43 8.01 4.92
N GLN A 2 9.96 8.31 6.14
CA GLN A 2 9.03 9.43 6.40
C GLN A 2 9.36 10.71 5.61
N TYR A 3 10.58 11.26 5.74
CA TYR A 3 10.98 12.47 5.01
C TYR A 3 10.77 12.38 3.49
N ALA A 4 11.13 11.26 2.86
CA ALA A 4 10.97 11.08 1.41
C ALA A 4 9.49 11.11 1.00
N PHE A 5 8.62 10.39 1.72
CA PHE A 5 7.18 10.39 1.44
C PHE A 5 6.53 11.75 1.75
N THR A 6 6.98 12.46 2.80
CA THR A 6 6.54 13.82 3.09
C THR A 6 6.90 14.79 1.95
N GLU A 7 8.08 14.66 1.34
CA GLU A 7 8.46 15.49 0.20
C GLU A 7 7.69 15.11 -1.07
N TRP A 8 7.50 13.82 -1.35
CA TRP A 8 6.69 13.37 -2.48
C TRP A 8 5.24 13.85 -2.40
N ASN A 9 4.67 13.90 -1.19
CA ASN A 9 3.30 14.38 -0.99
C ASN A 9 3.13 15.89 -1.27
N LYS A 10 4.21 16.65 -1.49
CA LYS A 10 4.14 18.08 -1.84
C LYS A 10 4.19 18.33 -3.35
N GLY A 11 4.39 17.27 -4.14
CA GLY A 11 4.58 17.35 -5.59
C GLY A 11 3.52 16.59 -6.37
N GLU A 12 3.93 16.00 -7.49
CA GLU A 12 3.06 15.25 -8.42
C GLU A 12 2.37 14.05 -7.76
N LEU A 13 2.97 13.49 -6.71
CA LEU A 13 2.45 12.33 -5.98
C LEU A 13 1.52 12.70 -4.82
N LEU A 14 1.12 13.99 -4.69
CA LEU A 14 0.15 14.44 -3.69
C LEU A 14 -1.11 13.59 -3.75
N SER A 15 -1.26 12.70 -2.78
CA SER A 15 -2.37 11.75 -2.73
C SER A 15 -2.53 11.21 -1.31
N PHE A 16 -3.76 10.83 -0.98
CA PHE A 16 -4.09 10.29 0.33
C PHE A 16 -3.21 9.10 0.74
N LEU A 17 -2.91 8.18 -0.20
CA LEU A 17 -2.08 7.01 0.11
C LEU A 17 -0.61 7.38 0.41
N ILE A 18 -0.07 8.42 -0.24
CA ILE A 18 1.29 8.90 0.03
C ILE A 18 1.34 9.63 1.38
N GLU A 19 0.32 10.43 1.71
CA GLU A 19 0.17 11.09 3.01
C GLU A 19 0.20 10.08 4.17
N ILE A 20 -0.72 9.11 4.17
CA ILE A 20 -0.79 8.13 5.26
C ILE A 20 0.47 7.26 5.34
N THR A 21 1.16 7.02 4.21
CA THR A 21 2.43 6.28 4.20
C THR A 21 3.52 7.06 4.92
N ALA A 22 3.60 8.39 4.70
CA ALA A 22 4.51 9.26 5.45
C ALA A 22 4.22 9.20 6.95
N ASP A 23 2.95 9.26 7.34
CA ASP A 23 2.53 9.20 8.74
C ASP A 23 2.87 7.86 9.38
N ILE A 24 2.59 6.74 8.70
CA ILE A 24 2.89 5.37 9.18
C ILE A 24 4.39 5.22 9.50
N PHE A 25 5.28 5.73 8.64
CA PHE A 25 6.72 5.68 8.90
C PHE A 25 7.19 6.52 10.10
N GLY A 26 6.34 7.40 10.64
CA GLY A 26 6.62 8.20 11.83
C GLY A 26 6.14 7.58 13.14
N ILE A 27 5.34 6.51 13.09
CA ILE A 27 4.72 5.91 14.29
C ILE A 27 5.73 5.05 15.03
N LYS A 28 6.05 5.43 16.26
CA LYS A 28 6.85 4.62 17.20
C LYS A 28 5.99 3.51 17.80
N ASP A 29 6.61 2.37 18.08
CA ASP A 29 5.97 1.30 18.85
C ASP A 29 5.75 1.79 20.31
N ASP A 30 4.62 1.41 20.89
CA ASP A 30 4.22 1.78 22.26
C ASP A 30 4.75 0.79 23.31
N LYS A 31 5.23 -0.37 22.87
CA LYS A 31 5.66 -1.48 23.76
C LYS A 31 7.15 -1.74 23.76
N ASP A 32 7.87 -1.33 22.72
CA ASP A 32 9.28 -1.64 22.51
C ASP A 32 9.98 -0.50 21.76
N ASP A 33 11.30 -0.55 21.71
CA ASP A 33 12.09 0.37 20.90
C ASP A 33 11.89 0.10 19.39
N GLY A 34 11.78 1.18 18.63
CA GLY A 34 11.67 1.15 17.16
C GLY A 34 10.37 1.76 16.64
N TYR A 35 10.04 1.42 15.39
CA TYR A 35 8.84 1.89 14.70
C TYR A 35 7.80 0.79 14.60
N LEU A 36 6.52 1.17 14.71
CA LEU A 36 5.40 0.21 14.70
C LEU A 36 5.37 -0.60 13.40
N VAL A 37 5.66 0.03 12.26
CA VAL A 37 5.64 -0.63 10.94
C VAL A 37 6.60 -1.81 10.85
N ASP A 38 7.74 -1.77 11.55
CA ASP A 38 8.75 -2.85 11.54
C ASP A 38 8.31 -4.07 12.36
N LYS A 39 7.24 -3.93 13.16
CA LYS A 39 6.72 -4.96 14.06
C LYS A 39 5.42 -5.58 13.54
N VAL A 40 4.84 -5.03 12.48
CA VAL A 40 3.65 -5.58 11.82
C VAL A 40 4.03 -6.83 11.03
N LEU A 41 3.28 -7.92 11.21
CA LEU A 41 3.48 -9.14 10.43
C LEU A 41 3.28 -8.85 8.94
N ASP A 42 4.28 -9.21 8.14
CA ASP A 42 4.24 -9.08 6.67
C ASP A 42 3.34 -10.15 6.04
N LYS A 43 2.05 -10.00 6.28
CA LYS A 43 0.99 -10.83 5.72
C LYS A 43 -0.21 -9.95 5.43
N THR A 44 -0.43 -9.70 4.15
CA THR A 44 -1.56 -8.90 3.69
C THR A 44 -2.82 -9.76 3.62
N GLY A 45 -3.97 -9.15 3.93
CA GLY A 45 -5.28 -9.77 3.79
C GLY A 45 -6.11 -9.03 2.74
N MET A 46 -6.96 -9.77 2.02
CA MET A 46 -7.90 -9.19 1.04
C MET A 46 -9.31 -9.73 1.26
N LYS A 47 -10.32 -8.90 0.98
CA LYS A 47 -11.75 -9.28 1.08
C LYS A 47 -12.39 -9.68 -0.25
N GLY A 48 -11.62 -9.72 -1.33
CA GLY A 48 -12.05 -10.24 -2.63
C GLY A 48 -12.31 -9.21 -3.73
N THR A 49 -12.48 -7.92 -3.41
CA THR A 49 -12.76 -6.88 -4.41
C THR A 49 -11.67 -6.77 -5.48
N GLY A 50 -10.38 -6.83 -5.09
CA GLY A 50 -9.27 -6.83 -6.05
C GLY A 50 -9.29 -8.05 -6.99
N LYS A 51 -9.60 -9.24 -6.45
CA LYS A 51 -9.77 -10.47 -7.24
C LYS A 51 -10.92 -10.36 -8.24
N TRP A 52 -12.04 -9.76 -7.84
CA TRP A 52 -13.17 -9.52 -8.75
C TRP A 52 -12.79 -8.59 -9.90
N THR A 53 -12.02 -7.53 -9.64
CA THR A 53 -11.53 -6.62 -10.69
C THR A 53 -10.69 -7.34 -11.73
N VAL A 54 -9.74 -8.19 -11.30
CA VAL A 54 -8.88 -8.96 -12.22
C VAL A 54 -9.69 -9.98 -13.01
N GLN A 55 -10.66 -10.66 -12.38
CA GLN A 55 -11.56 -11.57 -13.08
C GLN A 55 -12.38 -10.85 -14.15
N GLN A 56 -12.93 -9.68 -13.85
CA GLN A 56 -13.70 -8.91 -14.83
C GLN A 56 -12.83 -8.40 -15.98
N ALA A 57 -11.58 -8.01 -15.71
CA ALA A 57 -10.65 -7.62 -16.76
C ALA A 57 -10.38 -8.80 -17.73
N ALA A 58 -10.19 -10.01 -17.20
CA ALA A 58 -10.03 -11.23 -18.01
C ALA A 58 -11.29 -11.55 -18.83
N ASP A 59 -12.49 -11.48 -18.23
CA ASP A 59 -13.76 -11.74 -18.92
C ASP A 59 -13.99 -10.76 -20.09
N LEU A 60 -13.55 -9.51 -19.93
CA LEU A 60 -13.61 -8.46 -20.96
C LEU A 60 -12.44 -8.49 -21.95
N SER A 61 -11.49 -9.42 -21.80
CA SER A 61 -10.26 -9.47 -22.58
C SER A 61 -9.43 -8.16 -22.53
N VAL A 62 -9.44 -7.50 -21.36
CA VAL A 62 -8.66 -6.28 -21.08
C VAL A 62 -7.47 -6.64 -20.19
N ALA A 63 -6.27 -6.25 -20.62
CA ALA A 63 -5.06 -6.48 -19.82
C ALA A 63 -5.02 -5.53 -18.60
N ALA A 64 -4.92 -6.10 -17.40
CA ALA A 64 -4.76 -5.36 -16.13
C ALA A 64 -3.56 -5.87 -15.28
N PRO A 65 -2.35 -6.00 -15.87
CA PRO A 65 -1.23 -6.73 -15.25
C PRO A 65 -0.74 -6.09 -13.94
N THR A 66 -0.80 -4.76 -13.80
CA THR A 66 -0.39 -4.08 -12.56
C THR A 66 -1.31 -4.38 -11.39
N ILE A 67 -2.61 -4.54 -11.65
CA ILE A 67 -3.59 -4.89 -10.62
C ILE A 67 -3.49 -6.38 -10.29
N GLU A 68 -3.27 -7.23 -11.30
CA GLU A 68 -3.01 -8.65 -11.13
C GLU A 68 -1.77 -8.90 -10.25
N ALA A 69 -0.64 -8.25 -10.56
CA ALA A 69 0.58 -8.37 -9.77
C ALA A 69 0.42 -7.89 -8.31
N SER A 70 -0.56 -7.04 -8.02
CA SER A 70 -0.86 -6.61 -6.64
C SER A 70 -1.62 -7.67 -5.82
N LEU A 71 -2.15 -8.70 -6.47
CA LEU A 71 -2.76 -9.87 -5.81
C LEU A 71 -1.75 -11.01 -5.61
N ASP A 72 -0.65 -11.00 -6.37
CA ASP A 72 0.45 -11.94 -6.22
C ASP A 72 1.28 -11.53 -5.00
N SER A 73 1.09 -12.25 -3.90
CA SER A 73 1.75 -12.04 -2.61
C SER A 73 2.43 -13.30 -2.11
#